data_AF-A0A836W611-F1
#
_entry.id   AF-A0A836W611-F1
#
_cell.length_a   1.000
_cell.length_b   1.000
_cell.length_c   1.000
_cell.angle_alpha   90.00
_cell.angle_beta   90.00
_cell.angle_gamma   90.00
#
_symmetry.space_group_name_H-M   'P 1'
#
loop_
_entity.id
_entity.type
_entity.pdbx_description
1 polymer ?
#
loop_
_entity_poly.entity_id
_entity_poly.type
_entity_poly.pdbx_seq_one_letter_code
_entity_poly.pdbx_strand_id
1 'polypeptide(L)'
;LEENEEISAFGQRETIFDVLADLHSFVEELGKHLEHVVIDEIDYTTFLYTAKVSFNLNGLYMIRRMVPSHAIFLARLFKKPIYVSKRLVDEQEEYERRSHEEEEEEDLQP
;
A
#
# COMPACT_ATOMS: atom_id res chain seq x y z
N LEU A 1 21.09 -39.09 5.22
CA LEU A 1 20.62 -38.28 4.09
C LEU A 1 19.13 -38.19 4.30
N GLU A 2 18.67 -37.11 4.93
CA GLU A 2 17.23 -36.87 5.04
C GLU A 2 16.75 -36.59 3.62
N GLU A 3 15.87 -37.45 3.12
CA GLU A 3 15.17 -37.23 1.86
C GLU A 3 14.35 -35.96 2.04
N ASN A 4 14.74 -34.88 1.35
CA ASN A 4 13.82 -33.78 1.09
C ASN A 4 12.69 -34.36 0.26
N GLU A 5 11.55 -34.66 0.90
CA GLU A 5 10.30 -34.91 0.19
C GLU A 5 9.96 -33.63 -0.56
N GLU A 6 10.29 -33.61 -1.84
CA GLU A 6 9.87 -32.58 -2.78
C GLU A 6 8.36 -32.76 -2.97
N ILE A 7 7.55 -32.12 -2.11
CA ILE A 7 6.09 -32.06 -2.28
C ILE A 7 5.81 -31.07 -3.41
N SER A 8 6.18 -31.46 -4.63
CA SER A 8 5.70 -30.81 -5.85
C SER A 8 4.30 -31.36 -6.09
N ALA A 9 3.27 -30.60 -5.71
CA ALA A 9 1.90 -30.84 -6.14
C ALA A 9 1.84 -30.64 -7.66
N PHE A 10 2.17 -31.70 -8.42
CA PHE A 10 2.14 -31.68 -9.87
C PHE A 10 0.73 -31.33 -10.37
N GLY A 11 0.54 -30.08 -10.79
CA GLY A 11 -0.61 -29.64 -11.60
C GLY A 11 -1.43 -28.47 -11.05
N GLN A 12 -1.27 -28.08 -9.78
CA GLN A 12 -2.03 -26.97 -9.21
C GLN A 12 -1.15 -25.70 -9.17
N ARG A 13 -1.60 -24.61 -9.81
CA ARG A 13 -0.88 -23.34 -9.78
C ARG A 13 -0.97 -22.76 -8.38
N GLU A 14 0.19 -22.58 -7.75
CA GLU A 14 0.31 -21.87 -6.48
C GLU A 14 0.34 -20.36 -6.72
N THR A 15 -0.16 -19.62 -5.74
CA THR A 15 -0.16 -18.16 -5.68
C THR A 15 0.90 -17.68 -4.70
N ILE A 16 1.20 -16.38 -4.74
CA ILE A 16 2.07 -15.78 -3.71
C ILE A 16 1.49 -15.94 -2.29
N PHE A 17 0.18 -16.13 -2.16
CA PHE A 17 -0.45 -16.31 -0.86
C PHE A 17 -0.13 -17.67 -0.25
N ASP A 18 0.04 -18.70 -1.07
CA ASP A 18 0.42 -20.04 -0.61
C ASP A 18 1.86 -20.00 -0.03
N VAL A 19 2.77 -19.34 -0.74
CA VAL A 19 4.15 -19.11 -0.26
C VAL A 19 4.18 -18.26 1.02
N LEU A 20 3.34 -17.23 1.13
CA LEU A 20 3.25 -16.42 2.34
C LEU A 20 2.67 -17.21 3.53
N ALA A 21 1.79 -18.18 3.27
CA ALA A 21 1.26 -19.08 4.29
C ALA A 21 2.33 -20.05 4.80
N ASP A 22 3.14 -20.61 3.89
CA ASP A 22 4.27 -21.46 4.27
C ASP A 22 5.31 -20.69 5.11
N LEU A 23 5.55 -19.42 4.75
CA LEU A 23 6.45 -18.51 5.46
C LEU A 23 5.79 -17.71 6.59
N HIS A 24 4.69 -18.20 7.17
CA HIS A 24 3.90 -17.46 8.16
C HIS A 24 4.73 -16.88 9.31
N SER A 25 5.74 -17.59 9.82
CA SER A 25 6.56 -17.14 10.94
C SER A 25 7.38 -15.89 10.61
N PHE A 26 7.96 -15.83 9.40
CA PHE A 26 8.68 -14.65 8.91
C PHE A 26 7.72 -13.48 8.66
N VAL A 27 6.56 -13.78 8.08
CA VAL A 27 5.50 -12.79 7.80
C VAL A 27 4.96 -12.19 9.10
N GLU A 28 4.72 -12.99 10.12
CA GLU A 28 4.31 -12.51 11.46
C GLU A 28 5.36 -11.60 12.10
N GLU A 29 6.64 -11.95 12.00
CA GLU A 29 7.73 -11.12 12.52
C GLU A 29 7.77 -9.75 11.84
N LEU A 30 7.62 -9.71 10.52
CA LEU A 30 7.48 -8.45 9.77
C LEU A 30 6.30 -7.61 10.28
N GLY A 31 5.16 -8.25 10.55
CA GLY A 31 3.96 -7.61 11.08
C GLY A 31 4.14 -6.99 12.48
N LYS A 32 5.03 -7.54 13.32
CA LYS A 32 5.33 -6.97 14.65
C LYS A 32 6.02 -5.62 14.53
N HIS A 33 6.89 -5.47 13.54
CA HIS A 33 7.64 -4.24 13.31
C HIS A 33 6.85 -3.16 12.58
N LEU A 34 5.85 -3.53 11.78
CA LEU A 34 5.01 -2.56 11.08
C LEU A 34 4.11 -1.82 12.08
N GLU A 35 4.19 -0.49 12.12
CA GLU A 35 3.36 0.33 13.02
C GLU A 35 2.08 0.80 12.31
N HIS A 36 2.23 1.47 11.17
CA HIS A 36 1.13 2.07 10.44
C HIS A 36 1.53 2.42 9.00
N VAL A 37 0.52 2.78 8.20
CA VAL A 37 0.68 3.26 6.83
C VAL A 37 0.07 4.66 6.71
N VAL A 38 0.73 5.56 5.97
CA VAL A 38 0.19 6.88 5.63
C VAL A 38 0.23 7.07 4.12
N ILE A 39 -0.90 7.45 3.52
CA ILE A 39 -0.95 7.94 2.13
C ILE A 39 -0.90 9.46 2.20
N ASP A 40 0.18 10.08 1.73
CA ASP A 40 0.45 11.49 2.03
C ASP A 40 0.88 12.37 0.86
N GLU A 41 1.09 11.76 -0.31
CA GLU A 41 1.59 12.45 -1.49
C GLU A 41 0.87 11.96 -2.75
N ILE A 42 0.63 12.90 -3.67
CA ILE A 42 0.26 12.66 -5.07
C ILE A 42 1.22 13.47 -5.94
N ASP A 43 1.73 12.86 -6.99
CA ASP A 43 2.45 13.56 -8.05
C ASP A 43 1.44 14.00 -9.12
N TYR A 44 1.12 15.29 -9.19
CA TYR A 44 0.16 15.83 -10.17
C TYR A 44 0.66 15.80 -11.62
N THR A 45 1.94 15.46 -11.86
CA THR A 45 2.45 15.25 -13.21
C THR A 45 2.07 13.87 -13.73
N THR A 46 2.12 12.86 -12.86
CA THR A 46 1.89 11.45 -13.20
C THR A 46 0.59 10.89 -12.64
N PHE A 47 -0.11 11.67 -11.81
CA PHE A 47 -1.28 11.30 -11.01
C PHE A 47 -1.04 10.08 -10.11
N LEU A 48 0.21 9.85 -9.70
CA LEU A 48 0.57 8.71 -8.87
C LEU A 48 0.63 9.09 -7.39
N TYR A 49 -0.15 8.36 -6.60
CA TYR A 49 -0.09 8.45 -5.14
C TYR A 49 1.14 7.71 -4.60
N THR A 50 1.69 8.21 -3.49
CA THR A 50 2.72 7.53 -2.71
C THR A 50 2.23 7.31 -1.28
N ALA A 51 2.53 6.13 -0.74
CA ALA A 51 2.35 5.81 0.67
C ALA A 51 3.70 5.68 1.38
N LYS A 52 3.69 5.88 2.69
CA LYS A 52 4.80 5.65 3.61
C LYS A 52 4.39 4.58 4.60
N VAL A 53 5.25 3.57 4.77
CA VAL A 53 5.10 2.53 5.77
C VAL A 53 6.11 2.76 6.88
N SER A 54 5.63 2.87 8.12
CA SER A 54 6.48 3.04 9.31
C SER A 54 6.77 1.68 9.94
N PHE A 55 8.05 1.43 10.20
CA PHE A 55 8.55 0.28 10.91
C PHE A 55 9.31 0.70 12.16
N ASN A 56 9.14 -0.06 13.24
CA ASN A 56 9.89 0.08 14.48
C ASN A 56 10.70 -1.19 14.73
N LEU A 57 12.01 -1.08 14.49
CA LEU A 57 12.99 -2.14 14.67
C LEU A 57 13.66 -1.96 16.02
N ASN A 58 12.92 -2.26 17.09
CA ASN A 58 13.41 -2.23 18.47
C ASN A 58 13.98 -0.86 18.88
N GLY A 59 13.25 0.22 18.56
CA GLY A 59 13.64 1.60 18.85
C GLY A 59 14.26 2.35 17.67
N LEU A 60 14.61 1.64 16.58
CA LEU A 60 14.99 2.27 15.31
C LEU A 60 13.75 2.45 14.42
N TYR A 61 13.35 3.70 14.20
CA TYR A 61 12.25 4.04 13.30
C TYR A 61 12.74 4.10 11.85
N MET A 62 12.08 3.35 10.98
CA MET A 62 12.37 3.28 9.55
C MET A 62 11.10 3.57 8.75
N ILE A 63 11.20 4.50 7.81
CA ILE A 63 10.09 4.85 6.91
C ILE A 63 10.44 4.40 5.50
N ARG A 64 9.53 3.68 4.85
CA ARG A 64 9.68 3.23 3.46
C ARG A 64 8.59 3.85 2.58
N ARG A 65 9.00 4.52 1.50
CA ARG A 65 8.09 4.95 0.43
C ARG A 65 7.65 3.71 -0.36
N MET A 66 6.36 3.59 -0.61
CA MET A 66 5.76 2.44 -1.28
C MET A 66 4.60 2.87 -2.18
N VAL A 67 4.31 2.04 -3.19
CA VAL A 67 3.05 2.12 -3.94
C VAL A 67 1.89 1.87 -2.97
N PRO A 68 0.82 2.69 -2.98
CA PRO A 68 -0.27 2.59 -2.02
C PRO A 68 -0.94 1.22 -1.96
N SER A 69 -1.14 0.54 -3.09
CA SER A 69 -1.74 -0.81 -3.13
C SER A 69 -0.96 -1.81 -2.27
N HIS A 70 0.38 -1.79 -2.34
CA HIS A 70 1.24 -2.67 -1.54
C HIS A 70 1.23 -2.28 -0.06
N ALA A 71 1.26 -0.99 0.24
CA ALA A 71 1.21 -0.51 1.63
C ALA A 71 -0.12 -0.88 2.30
N ILE A 72 -1.24 -0.68 1.60
CA ILE A 72 -2.59 -1.09 2.06
C ILE A 72 -2.64 -2.61 2.24
N PHE A 73 -2.09 -3.39 1.32
CA PHE A 73 -2.02 -4.85 1.46
C PHE A 73 -1.31 -5.26 2.75
N LEU A 74 -0.13 -4.72 3.04
CA LEU A 74 0.61 -5.02 4.28
C LEU A 74 -0.17 -4.60 5.52
N ALA A 75 -0.76 -3.41 5.52
CA ALA A 75 -1.57 -2.93 6.64
C ALA A 75 -2.78 -3.84 6.89
N ARG A 76 -3.45 -4.30 5.83
CA ARG A 76 -4.58 -5.23 5.91
C ARG A 76 -4.16 -6.61 6.42
N LEU A 77 -3.04 -7.13 5.90
CA LEU A 77 -2.48 -8.42 6.29
C LEU A 77 -2.16 -8.45 7.81
N PHE A 78 -1.59 -7.37 8.34
CA PHE A 78 -1.17 -7.28 9.74
C PHE A 78 -2.12 -6.51 10.66
N LYS A 79 -3.31 -6.12 10.16
CA LYS A 79 -4.31 -5.34 10.89
C LYS A 79 -3.75 -4.05 11.50
N LYS A 80 -2.90 -3.36 10.74
CA LYS A 80 -2.28 -2.08 11.14
C LYS A 80 -3.11 -0.91 10.62
N PRO A 81 -3.13 0.22 11.34
CA PRO A 81 -3.90 1.39 10.92
C PRO A 81 -3.35 1.99 9.63
N ILE A 82 -4.27 2.50 8.82
CA ILE A 82 -4.01 3.21 7.57
C ILE A 82 -4.54 4.64 7.76
N TYR A 83 -3.71 5.61 7.47
CA TYR A 83 -4.05 7.03 7.54
C TYR A 83 -3.91 7.66 6.16
N VAL A 84 -4.64 8.74 5.96
CA VAL A 84 -4.49 9.61 4.79
C VAL A 84 -4.21 11.01 5.30
N SER A 85 -3.24 11.69 4.68
CA SER A 85 -2.92 13.07 5.02
C SER A 85 -4.12 13.98 4.73
N LYS A 86 -4.52 14.80 5.69
CA LYS A 86 -5.59 15.78 5.48
C LYS A 86 -5.27 16.72 4.31
N ARG A 87 -4.02 17.21 4.23
CA ARG A 87 -3.54 18.05 3.13
C ARG A 87 -3.80 17.40 1.77
N LEU A 88 -3.54 16.10 1.66
CA LEU A 88 -3.75 15.36 0.41
C LEU A 88 -5.23 15.31 0.03
N VAL A 89 -6.12 15.13 1.00
CA VAL A 89 -7.57 15.16 0.78
C VAL A 89 -8.00 16.55 0.35
N ASP A 90 -7.59 17.58 1.08
CA ASP A 90 -7.96 18.97 0.79
C ASP A 90 -7.51 19.39 -0.62
N GLU A 91 -6.29 19.03 -1.03
CA GLU A 91 -5.76 19.34 -2.37
C GLU A 91 -6.51 18.57 -3.48
N GLN A 92 -6.90 17.32 -3.23
CA GLN A 92 -7.68 16.53 -4.18
C GLN A 92 -9.08 17.14 -4.38
N GLU A 93 -9.76 17.51 -3.30
CA GLU A 93 -11.08 18.15 -3.37
C GLU A 93 -11.02 19.51 -4.09
N GLU A 94 -9.95 20.28 -3.91
CA GLU A 94 -9.75 21.53 -4.62
C GLU A 94 -9.48 21.33 -6.12
N TYR A 95 -8.72 20.29 -6.48
CA TYR A 95 -8.50 19.92 -7.87
C TYR A 95 -9.80 19.52 -8.56
N GLU A 96 -10.57 18.61 -7.94
CA GLU A 96 -11.87 18.16 -8.47
C GLU A 96 -12.85 19.32 -8.65
N ARG A 97 -12.88 20.27 -7.71
CA ARG A 97 -13.76 21.46 -7.83
C ARG A 97 -13.39 22.33 -9.02
N ARG A 98 -12.10 22.63 -9.20
CA ARG A 98 -11.63 23.44 -10.34
C ARG A 98 -11.88 22.77 -11.68
N SER A 99 -11.67 21.46 -11.77
CA SER A 99 -11.94 20.72 -13.01
C SER A 99 -13.43 20.78 -13.40
N HIS A 100 -14.36 20.68 -12.44
CA HIS A 100 -15.79 20.83 -12.74
C HIS A 100 -16.15 22.27 -13.14
N GLU A 101 -15.56 23.29 -12.51
CA GLU A 101 -15.78 24.69 -12.88
C GLU A 101 -15.28 24.98 -14.31
N GLU A 102 -14.14 24.42 -14.70
CA GLU A 102 -13.59 24.53 -16.07
C GLU A 102 -14.47 23.82 -17.12
N GLU A 103 -14.99 22.63 -16.81
CA GLU A 103 -15.93 21.89 -17.69
C GLU A 103 -17.25 22.65 -17.89
N GLU A 104 -17.82 23.22 -16.82
CA GLU A 104 -19.05 24.02 -16.90
C GLU A 104 -18.85 25.31 -17.72
N GLU A 105 -17.68 25.94 -17.63
CA GLU A 105 -17.35 27.13 -18.44
C GLU A 105 -17.10 26.81 -19.93
N GLU A 106 -16.58 25.61 -20.27
CA GLU A 106 -16.48 25.15 -21.66
C GLU A 106 -17.86 24.85 -22.26
N ASP A 107 -18.76 24.20 -21.51
CA ASP A 107 -20.12 23.87 -21.96
C ASP A 107 -21.03 25.11 -22.15
N LEU A 108 -20.67 26.24 -21.52
CA LEU A 108 -21.39 27.52 -21.63
C LEU A 108 -20.88 28.41 -22.78
N GLN A 109 -19.84 28.01 -23.51
CA GLN A 109 -19.35 28.72 -24.70
C GLN A 109 -20.06 28.19 -25.97
N PRO A 110 -20.72 29.05 -26.78
CA PRO A 110 -21.56 28.64 -27.92
C PRO A 110 -20.80 28.14 -29.15
#